data_AF-A0A9E4YSX7-F1
#
_entry.id   AF-A0A9E4YSX7-F1
#
_cell.length_a   1.000
_cell.length_b   1.000
_cell.length_c   1.000
_cell.angle_alpha   90.00
_cell.angle_beta   90.00
_cell.angle_gamma   90.00
#
_symmetry.space_group_name_H-M   'P 1'
#
loop_
_entity.id
_entity.type
_entity.pdbx_description
1 polymer ?
#
loop_
_entity_poly.entity_id
_entity_poly.type
_entity_poly.pdbx_seq_one_letter_code
_entity_poly.pdbx_strand_id
1 'polypeptide(L)'
;VFEGGTVTYVALQAAYWMGFQEVILVGVDHRYSTAGPANAMVVSQSDDPDHFDPEYFGRGFRWQLPDLEASERSYRLARAAFEADGRRIVDATVGGQLEVFPKIDYKSLFAGQGDA
;
A
#
# COMPACT_ATOMS: atom_id res chain seq x y z
N VAL A 1 14.10 -5.41 11.96
CA VAL A 1 12.94 -4.87 11.20
C VAL A 1 12.30 -6.05 10.48
N PHE A 2 10.98 -6.22 10.58
CA PHE A 2 10.23 -7.21 9.81
C PHE A 2 9.44 -6.47 8.72
N GLU A 3 9.62 -6.87 7.45
CA GLU A 3 9.14 -6.09 6.30
C GLU A 3 7.67 -6.36 5.96
N GLY A 4 7.07 -7.44 6.47
CA GLY A 4 5.63 -7.65 6.38
C GLY A 4 5.05 -7.88 4.98
N GLY A 5 5.89 -8.22 3.99
CA GLY A 5 5.45 -8.47 2.61
C GLY A 5 5.20 -7.21 1.79
N THR A 6 5.49 -6.02 2.34
CA THR A 6 5.30 -4.73 1.65
C THR A 6 6.21 -3.65 2.22
N VAL A 7 6.84 -2.88 1.34
CA VAL A 7 7.66 -1.71 1.74
C VAL A 7 6.86 -0.67 2.51
N THR A 8 5.55 -0.58 2.28
CA THR A 8 4.66 0.34 2.99
C THR A 8 4.59 0.01 4.48
N TYR A 9 4.68 -1.26 4.88
CA TYR A 9 4.68 -1.63 6.30
C TYR A 9 5.97 -1.17 7.00
N VAL A 10 7.11 -1.21 6.31
CA VAL A 10 8.36 -0.63 6.83
C VAL A 10 8.26 0.89 6.95
N ALA A 11 7.65 1.56 5.96
CA ALA A 11 7.40 2.99 6.02
C ALA A 11 6.47 3.38 7.19
N LEU A 12 5.44 2.59 7.48
CA LEU A 12 4.57 2.79 8.64
C LEU A 12 5.31 2.61 9.97
N GLN A 13 6.20 1.62 10.08
CA GLN A 13 7.07 1.48 11.26
C GLN A 13 7.98 2.69 11.44
N ALA A 14 8.56 3.22 10.36
CA ALA A 14 9.38 4.42 10.40
C ALA A 14 8.55 5.64 10.83
N ALA A 15 7.37 5.85 10.24
CA ALA A 15 6.48 6.95 10.60
C ALA A 15 6.03 6.89 12.07
N TYR A 16 5.75 5.70 12.57
CA TYR A 16 5.43 5.48 13.98
C TYR A 16 6.61 5.89 14.89
N TRP A 17 7.82 5.44 14.56
CA TRP A 17 9.03 5.76 15.33
C TRP A 17 9.35 7.26 15.30
N MET A 18 9.09 7.93 14.18
CA MET A 18 9.23 9.38 14.02
C MET A 18 8.17 10.20 14.77
N GLY A 19 7.17 9.55 15.38
CA GLY A 19 6.17 10.22 16.22
C GLY A 19 4.99 10.82 15.47
N PHE A 20 4.78 10.48 14.18
CA PHE A 20 3.60 10.93 13.45
C PHE A 20 2.32 10.40 14.10
N GLN A 21 1.36 11.30 14.33
CA GLN A 21 0.06 10.98 14.94
C GLN A 21 -0.97 10.50 13.90
N GLU A 22 -0.75 10.87 12.65
CA GLU A 22 -1.62 10.57 11.53
C GLU A 22 -0.79 10.27 10.31
N VAL A 23 -1.09 9.15 9.64
CA VAL A 23 -0.49 8.77 8.37
C VAL A 23 -1.60 8.57 7.35
N ILE A 24 -1.47 9.22 6.20
CA ILE A 24 -2.42 9.15 5.09
C ILE A 24 -1.73 8.40 3.96
N LEU A 25 -2.29 7.25 3.57
CA LEU A 25 -1.81 6.46 2.45
C LEU A 25 -2.40 6.98 1.14
N VAL A 26 -1.57 7.00 0.09
CA VAL A 26 -1.96 7.36 -1.28
C VAL A 26 -1.23 6.42 -2.24
N GLY A 27 -1.93 5.90 -3.24
CA GLY A 27 -1.36 5.01 -4.26
C GLY A 27 -1.21 3.55 -3.80
N VAL A 28 -2.00 3.11 -2.82
CA VAL A 28 -2.01 1.71 -2.35
C VAL A 28 -3.17 0.96 -3.01
N ASP A 29 -3.00 0.65 -4.30
CA ASP A 29 -4.07 0.08 -5.13
C ASP A 29 -4.50 -1.31 -4.65
N HIS A 30 -3.56 -2.12 -4.15
CA HIS A 30 -3.79 -3.45 -3.57
C HIS A 30 -4.62 -4.38 -4.47
N ARG A 31 -4.37 -4.31 -5.77
CA ARG A 31 -5.06 -5.10 -6.80
C ARG A 31 -4.06 -5.49 -7.88
N TYR A 32 -4.07 -6.77 -8.23
CA TYR A 32 -3.28 -7.33 -9.32
C TYR A 32 -4.16 -8.23 -10.18
N SER A 33 -3.98 -8.20 -11.48
CA SER A 33 -4.67 -9.05 -12.46
C SER A 33 -4.02 -10.43 -12.55
N THR A 34 -2.71 -10.52 -12.27
CA THR A 34 -1.97 -11.78 -12.27
C THR A 34 -2.13 -12.50 -10.93
N ALA A 35 -2.67 -13.72 -10.97
CA ALA A 35 -2.84 -14.57 -9.79
C ALA A 35 -1.87 -15.76 -9.80
N GLY A 36 -1.46 -16.20 -8.62
CA GLY A 36 -0.60 -17.37 -8.43
C GLY A 36 -0.15 -17.50 -6.98
N PRO A 37 0.70 -18.49 -6.67
CA PRO A 37 1.23 -18.65 -5.32
C PRO A 37 2.02 -17.40 -4.91
N ALA A 38 1.83 -16.96 -3.67
CA ALA A 38 2.53 -15.82 -3.11
C ALA A 38 4.06 -15.97 -3.25
N ASN A 39 4.74 -14.89 -3.65
CA ASN A 39 6.19 -14.83 -3.86
C ASN A 39 6.72 -15.76 -4.97
N ALA A 40 5.84 -16.43 -5.74
CA ALA A 40 6.27 -17.22 -6.87
C ALA A 40 6.97 -16.33 -7.89
N MET A 41 8.13 -16.78 -8.35
CA MET A 41 8.83 -16.10 -9.42
C MET A 41 8.15 -16.41 -10.75
N VAL A 42 7.79 -15.36 -11.47
CA VAL A 42 7.20 -15.42 -12.82
C VAL A 42 8.05 -14.63 -13.80
N VAL A 43 7.89 -14.91 -15.09
CA VAL A 43 8.52 -14.16 -16.17
C VAL A 43 7.42 -13.39 -16.90
N SER A 44 7.59 -12.08 -17.03
CA SER A 44 6.66 -11.24 -17.78
C SER A 44 6.63 -11.63 -19.26
N GLN A 45 5.44 -11.80 -19.81
CA GLN A 45 5.20 -12.28 -21.19
C GLN A 45 4.77 -11.16 -22.14
N SER A 46 4.16 -10.11 -21.59
CA SER A 46 3.51 -9.00 -22.28
C SER A 46 3.57 -7.74 -21.43
N ASP A 47 2.91 -6.68 -21.88
CA ASP A 47 2.64 -5.46 -21.13
C ASP A 47 2.06 -5.77 -19.74
N ASP A 48 2.42 -4.92 -18.79
CA ASP A 48 2.05 -4.98 -17.39
C ASP A 48 0.78 -4.14 -17.13
N PRO A 49 -0.39 -4.76 -16.91
CA PRO A 49 -1.63 -4.04 -16.64
C PRO A 49 -1.76 -3.57 -15.19
N ASP A 50 -0.86 -4.00 -14.30
CA ASP A 50 -0.95 -3.77 -12.85
C ASP A 50 -0.16 -2.54 -12.40
N HIS A 51 0.63 -1.93 -13.29
CA HIS A 51 1.44 -0.75 -13.02
C HIS A 51 1.10 0.41 -13.98
N PHE A 52 1.50 1.62 -13.60
CA PHE A 52 1.24 2.84 -14.40
C PHE A 52 1.90 2.79 -15.78
N ASP A 53 3.11 2.23 -15.85
CA ASP A 53 3.85 2.04 -17.10
C ASP A 53 3.66 0.59 -17.58
N PRO A 54 3.09 0.36 -18.79
CA PRO A 54 2.96 -0.97 -19.36
C PRO A 54 4.29 -1.72 -19.53
N GLU A 55 5.42 -1.01 -19.58
CA GLU A 55 6.76 -1.59 -19.69
C GLU A 55 7.46 -1.78 -18.32
N TYR A 56 6.79 -1.48 -17.20
CA TYR A 56 7.38 -1.57 -15.86
C TYR A 56 8.01 -2.96 -15.60
N PHE A 57 7.25 -4.02 -15.88
CA PHE A 57 7.76 -5.38 -16.03
C PHE A 57 7.77 -5.81 -17.49
N GLY A 58 8.61 -5.18 -18.31
CA GLY A 58 8.77 -5.52 -19.73
C GLY A 58 9.06 -7.02 -19.98
N ARG A 59 8.81 -7.47 -21.22
CA ARG A 59 8.94 -8.88 -21.62
C ARG A 59 10.29 -9.48 -21.20
N GLY A 60 10.23 -10.65 -20.56
CA GLY A 60 11.40 -11.38 -20.08
C GLY A 60 11.86 -10.97 -18.67
N PHE A 61 11.27 -9.93 -18.07
CA PHE A 61 11.57 -9.55 -16.69
C PHE A 61 11.09 -10.62 -15.70
N ARG A 62 11.94 -10.96 -14.74
CA ARG A 62 11.62 -11.92 -13.67
C ARG A 62 11.19 -11.16 -12.44
N TRP A 63 9.97 -11.38 -11.98
CA TRP A 63 9.43 -10.72 -10.78
C TRP A 63 8.69 -11.72 -9.90
N GLN A 64 8.39 -11.31 -8.67
CA GLN A 64 7.69 -12.14 -7.69
C GLN A 64 6.25 -11.67 -7.56
N LEU A 65 5.31 -12.61 -7.62
CA LEU A 65 3.91 -12.32 -7.37
C LEU A 65 3.71 -11.80 -5.94
N PRO A 66 2.81 -10.83 -5.75
CA PRO A 66 2.59 -10.19 -4.45
C PRO A 66 1.98 -11.16 -3.44
N ASP A 67 2.37 -11.02 -2.18
CA ASP A 67 1.72 -11.68 -1.05
C ASP A 67 0.76 -10.69 -0.36
N LEU A 68 -0.43 -10.52 -0.94
CA LEU A 68 -1.43 -9.58 -0.44
C LEU A 68 -1.91 -9.97 0.96
N GLU A 69 -2.01 -11.27 1.25
CA GLU A 69 -2.44 -11.75 2.56
C GLU A 69 -1.41 -11.43 3.65
N ALA A 70 -0.12 -11.64 3.37
CA ALA A 70 0.96 -11.23 4.28
C ALA A 70 1.00 -9.71 4.48
N SER A 71 0.82 -8.96 3.39
CA SER A 71 0.74 -7.49 3.44
C SER A 71 -0.40 -7.03 4.35
N GLU A 72 -1.60 -7.61 4.21
CA GLU A 72 -2.74 -7.26 5.05
C GLU A 72 -2.57 -7.66 6.51
N ARG A 73 -1.97 -8.83 6.80
CA ARG A 73 -1.63 -9.19 8.18
C ARG A 73 -0.73 -8.13 8.81
N SER A 74 0.26 -7.66 8.07
CA SER A 74 1.19 -6.63 8.54
C SER A 74 0.53 -5.25 8.66
N TYR A 75 -0.33 -4.87 7.72
CA TYR A 75 -1.13 -3.63 7.83
C TYR A 75 -2.05 -3.65 9.06
N ARG A 76 -2.66 -4.79 9.40
CA ARG A 76 -3.47 -4.93 10.63
C ARG A 76 -2.60 -4.75 11.89
N LEU A 77 -1.37 -5.25 11.89
CA LEU A 77 -0.43 -5.02 13.00
C LEU A 77 -0.06 -3.53 13.12
N ALA A 78 0.26 -2.87 12.00
CA ALA A 78 0.53 -1.43 12.00
C ALA A 78 -0.67 -0.64 12.53
N ARG A 79 -1.87 -0.94 12.03
CA ARG A 79 -3.12 -0.31 12.48
C ARG A 79 -3.29 -0.45 14.00
N ALA A 80 -3.17 -1.66 14.54
CA ALA A 80 -3.31 -1.91 15.96
C ALA A 80 -2.27 -1.15 16.80
N ALA A 81 -1.01 -1.07 16.34
CA ALA A 81 0.05 -0.33 17.02
C ALA A 81 -0.21 1.19 17.04
N PHE A 82 -0.67 1.77 15.92
CA PHE A 82 -1.05 3.18 15.87
C PHE A 82 -2.24 3.46 16.78
N GLU A 83 -3.31 2.65 16.69
CA GLU A 83 -4.54 2.83 17.47
C GLU A 83 -4.29 2.70 18.98
N ALA A 84 -3.40 1.79 19.41
CA ALA A 84 -3.02 1.61 20.82
C ALA A 84 -2.40 2.88 21.45
N ASP A 85 -1.79 3.73 20.63
CA ASP A 85 -1.18 4.99 21.02
C ASP A 85 -2.06 6.22 20.73
N GLY A 86 -3.32 6.00 20.34
CA GLY A 86 -4.23 7.09 19.95
C GLY A 86 -3.87 7.76 18.61
N ARG A 87 -3.08 7.08 17.78
CA ARG A 87 -2.68 7.52 16.44
C ARG A 87 -3.55 6.85 15.38
N ARG A 88 -3.54 7.36 14.15
CA ARG A 88 -4.35 6.78 13.06
C ARG A 88 -3.62 6.64 11.74
N ILE A 89 -4.02 5.63 10.98
CA ILE A 89 -3.67 5.44 9.58
C ILE A 89 -4.97 5.45 8.79
N VAL A 90 -5.04 6.25 7.72
CA VAL A 90 -6.17 6.28 6.78
C VAL A 90 -5.68 6.12 5.35
N ASP A 91 -6.56 5.66 4.47
CA ASP A 91 -6.24 5.45 3.06
C ASP A 91 -7.06 6.39 2.17
N ALA A 92 -6.35 7.28 1.47
CA ALA A 92 -6.88 8.24 0.51
C ALA A 92 -6.64 7.80 -0.95
N THR A 93 -6.26 6.54 -1.18
CA THR A 93 -6.03 6.02 -2.53
C THR A 93 -7.32 6.00 -3.33
N VAL A 94 -7.34 6.74 -4.45
CA VAL A 94 -8.50 6.80 -5.35
C VAL A 94 -8.68 5.45 -6.04
N GLY A 95 -9.78 4.76 -5.74
CA GLY A 95 -10.11 3.46 -6.36
C GLY A 95 -9.26 2.27 -5.87
N GLY A 96 -8.43 2.48 -4.84
CA GLY A 96 -7.64 1.42 -4.22
C GLY A 96 -8.51 0.41 -3.47
N GLN A 97 -8.11 -0.86 -3.48
CA GLN A 97 -8.87 -2.01 -2.97
C GLN A 97 -8.42 -2.47 -1.57
N LEU A 98 -7.49 -1.75 -0.92
CA LEU A 98 -7.07 -2.09 0.44
C LEU A 98 -8.16 -1.69 1.45
N GLU A 99 -8.73 -2.67 2.16
CA GLU A 99 -9.81 -2.44 3.12
C GLU A 99 -9.36 -2.45 4.60
N VAL A 100 -8.05 -2.60 4.86
CA VAL A 100 -7.53 -2.69 6.23
C VAL A 100 -7.63 -1.36 6.98
N PHE A 101 -7.44 -0.23 6.29
CA PHE A 101 -7.48 1.11 6.87
C PHE A 101 -8.77 1.83 6.47
N PRO A 102 -9.34 2.69 7.36
CA PRO A 102 -10.47 3.53 7.00
C PRO A 102 -10.18 4.39 5.76
N LYS A 103 -11.12 4.42 4.82
CA LYS A 103 -11.01 5.27 3.62
C LYS A 103 -11.32 6.73 3.94
N ILE A 104 -10.61 7.65 3.27
CA ILE A 104 -10.92 9.08 3.27
C ILE A 104 -10.91 9.59 1.82
N ASP A 105 -11.80 10.54 1.49
CA ASP A 105 -11.77 11.16 0.16
C ASP A 105 -10.51 12.02 0.02
N TYR A 106 -9.71 11.77 -1.02
CA TYR A 106 -8.47 12.51 -1.27
C TYR A 106 -8.70 14.02 -1.36
N LYS A 107 -9.78 14.47 -2.03
CA LYS A 107 -10.04 15.90 -2.22
C LYS A 107 -10.43 16.60 -0.92
N SER A 108 -11.07 15.87 0.01
CA SER A 108 -11.43 16.40 1.32
C SER A 108 -10.22 16.86 2.16
N LEU A 109 -9.02 16.32 1.90
CA LEU A 109 -7.79 16.70 2.61
C LEU A 109 -7.36 18.16 2.35
N PHE A 110 -7.84 18.77 1.27
CA PHE A 110 -7.48 20.12 0.84
C PHE A 110 -8.65 21.10 0.91
N ALA A 111 -9.85 20.61 1.23
CA ALA A 111 -11.06 21.42 1.35
C ALA A 111 -10.97 22.30 2.63
N GLY A 112 -10.44 23.51 2.47
CA GLY A 112 -10.15 24.44 3.59
C GLY A 112 -8.85 25.22 3.42
N GLN A 113 -8.03 24.88 2.42
CA GLN A 113 -6.82 25.64 2.04
C GLN A 113 -7.05 26.54 0.80
N GLY A 114 -8.30 26.98 0.59
CA GLY A 114 -8.66 27.92 -0.47
C GLY A 114 -8.46 29.37 -0.03
N ASP A 115 -7.50 30.02 -0.68
CA ASP A 115 -7.19 31.46 -0.79
C ASP A 115 -7.04 32.27 0.52
N ALA A 116 -5.78 32.40 0.96
CA ALA A 116 -5.27 33.62 1.59
C ALA A 116 -4.54 34.47 0.54
#